data_AF-A0A8H4AGV2-F1
#
_entry.id   AF-A0A8H4AGV2-F1
#
_cell.length_a   1.000
_cell.length_b   1.000
_cell.length_c   1.000
_cell.angle_alpha   90.00
_cell.angle_beta   90.00
_cell.angle_gamma   90.00
#
_symmetry.space_group_name_H-M   'P 1'
#
loop_
_entity.id
_entity.type
_entity.pdbx_description
1 polymer ?
#
loop_
_entity_poly.entity_id
_entity_poly.type
_entity_poly.pdbx_seq_one_letter_code
_entity_poly.pdbx_strand_id
1 'polypeptide(L)'
;MKDLETLMPQFVGDNMEIVINSEISEENQIHILVTHDECTFYANDSCSSVWAPLGIQLLHKKGMGKALMVLKFLTEICGHFTITLTEINELNLPPTFLQKAIPIFEATHPNCIGVFAFDNSTNHSAFAVMHYVLKI
;
A
#
# COMPACT_ATOMS: atom_id res chain seq x y z
N MET A 1 4.42 1.70 -19.10
CA MET A 1 4.23 0.51 -18.23
C MET A 1 4.92 -0.74 -18.79
N LYS A 2 4.66 -1.16 -20.04
CA LYS A 2 5.26 -2.37 -20.66
C LYS A 2 6.78 -2.50 -20.57
N ASP A 3 7.52 -1.39 -20.70
CA ASP A 3 8.99 -1.42 -20.60
C ASP A 3 9.47 -1.72 -19.17
N LEU A 4 8.69 -1.33 -18.16
CA LEU A 4 8.99 -1.58 -16.75
C LEU A 4 8.59 -3.00 -16.34
N GLU A 5 7.50 -3.52 -16.88
CA GLU A 5 7.04 -4.91 -16.64
C GLU A 5 8.12 -5.95 -16.97
N THR A 6 9.01 -5.65 -17.91
CA THR A 6 10.11 -6.55 -18.29
C THR A 6 11.22 -6.61 -17.22
N LEU A 7 11.32 -5.60 -16.36
CA LEU A 7 12.32 -5.49 -15.28
C LEU A 7 11.75 -5.89 -13.90
N MET A 8 10.47 -6.24 -13.86
CA MET A 8 9.75 -6.61 -12.64
C MET A 8 9.81 -8.13 -12.44
N PRO A 9 9.85 -8.60 -11.18
CA PRO A 9 9.86 -10.02 -10.88
C PRO A 9 8.56 -10.67 -11.35
N GLN A 10 8.67 -11.87 -11.93
CA GLN A 10 7.51 -12.69 -12.27
C GLN A 10 7.32 -13.78 -11.23
N PHE A 11 6.09 -13.94 -10.76
CA PHE A 11 5.72 -14.98 -9.81
C PHE A 11 5.00 -16.11 -10.55
N VAL A 12 5.55 -17.33 -10.49
CA VAL A 12 5.04 -18.52 -11.19
C VAL A 12 4.71 -19.63 -10.20
N GLY A 13 3.84 -20.55 -10.61
CA GLY A 13 3.38 -21.70 -9.82
C GLY A 13 1.99 -21.50 -9.24
N ASP A 14 1.38 -22.59 -8.77
CA ASP A 14 -0.01 -22.60 -8.28
C ASP A 14 -0.22 -21.66 -7.09
N ASN A 15 0.84 -21.42 -6.31
CA ASN A 15 0.85 -20.53 -5.15
C ASN A 15 1.65 -19.23 -5.36
N MET A 16 2.09 -18.92 -6.59
CA MET A 16 2.95 -17.76 -6.89
C MET A 16 4.28 -17.73 -6.10
N GLU A 17 4.85 -18.89 -5.82
CA GLU A 17 6.03 -19.05 -4.96
C GLU A 17 7.38 -18.92 -5.71
N ILE A 18 7.39 -19.08 -7.03
CA ILE A 18 8.61 -19.04 -7.83
C ILE A 18 8.84 -17.63 -8.34
N VAL A 19 9.86 -16.95 -7.80
CA VAL A 19 10.29 -15.63 -8.26
C VAL A 19 11.31 -15.79 -9.39
N ILE A 20 10.94 -15.40 -10.61
CA ILE A 20 11.87 -15.28 -11.73
C ILE A 20 12.27 -13.81 -11.83
N ASN A 21 13.51 -13.52 -11.45
CA ASN A 21 14.11 -12.21 -11.69
C ASN A 21 14.54 -12.15 -13.16
N SER A 22 14.24 -11.05 -13.85
CA SER A 22 14.67 -10.81 -15.21
C SER A 22 16.19 -10.88 -15.34
N GLU A 23 16.72 -11.20 -16.52
CA GLU A 23 18.17 -11.21 -16.78
C GLU A 23 18.74 -9.79 -16.62
N ILE A 24 19.27 -9.53 -15.43
CA ILE A 24 19.90 -8.27 -15.03
C ILE A 24 21.28 -8.19 -15.69
N SER A 25 21.48 -7.26 -16.62
CA SER A 25 22.84 -6.78 -16.95
C SER A 25 23.38 -6.00 -15.75
N GLU A 26 24.71 -5.88 -15.60
CA GLU A 26 25.37 -5.23 -14.44
C GLU A 26 24.89 -3.80 -14.11
N GLU A 27 24.11 -3.16 -14.99
CA GLU A 27 23.53 -1.83 -14.82
C GLU A 27 22.03 -1.80 -14.44
N ASN A 28 21.30 -2.92 -14.50
CA ASN A 28 19.85 -2.94 -14.32
C ASN A 28 19.43 -3.41 -12.92
N GLN A 29 19.04 -2.48 -12.04
CA GLN A 29 18.46 -2.82 -10.73
C GLN A 29 17.07 -3.45 -10.89
N ILE A 30 16.69 -4.34 -9.97
CA ILE A 30 15.35 -4.96 -9.96
C ILE A 30 14.30 -3.88 -9.70
N HIS A 31 13.24 -3.87 -10.51
CA HIS A 31 12.11 -2.97 -10.31
C HIS A 31 11.02 -3.67 -9.49
N ILE A 32 10.60 -3.05 -8.39
CA ILE A 32 9.58 -3.60 -7.49
C ILE A 32 8.34 -2.73 -7.56
N LEU A 33 7.18 -3.34 -7.86
CA LEU A 33 5.91 -2.63 -7.77
C LEU A 33 5.59 -2.33 -6.32
N VAL A 34 5.33 -1.07 -6.04
CA VAL A 34 4.75 -0.62 -4.78
C VAL A 34 3.38 -0.04 -5.08
N THR A 35 2.34 -0.69 -4.56
CA THR A 35 0.96 -0.22 -4.66
C THR A 35 0.54 0.42 -3.35
N HIS A 36 -0.36 1.39 -3.46
CA HIS A 36 -0.95 2.08 -2.31
C HIS A 36 -2.43 2.27 -2.54
N ASP A 37 -3.21 2.08 -1.49
CA ASP A 37 -4.63 2.38 -1.49
C ASP A 37 -5.07 2.97 -0.15
N GLU A 38 -6.15 3.75 -0.21
CA GLU A 38 -6.79 4.41 0.93
C GLU A 38 -8.15 3.78 1.19
N CYS A 39 -8.33 3.17 2.37
CA CYS A 39 -9.61 2.61 2.78
C CYS A 39 -10.14 3.34 4.01
N THR A 40 -11.46 3.57 4.07
CA THR A 40 -12.11 4.16 5.23
C THR A 40 -13.04 3.15 5.87
N PHE A 41 -12.84 2.89 7.15
CA PHE A 41 -13.70 2.06 7.98
C PHE A 41 -14.51 2.94 8.93
N TYR A 42 -15.80 2.71 9.01
CA TYR A 42 -16.68 3.43 9.93
C TYR A 42 -17.02 2.58 11.15
N ALA A 43 -17.19 3.24 12.30
CA ALA A 43 -17.58 2.61 13.55
C ALA A 43 -18.90 1.83 13.44
N ASN A 44 -19.74 2.21 12.47
CA ASN A 44 -21.04 1.60 12.22
C ASN A 44 -21.09 0.82 10.90
N ASP A 45 -19.96 0.37 10.35
CA ASP A 45 -19.92 -0.56 9.20
C ASP A 45 -20.37 -1.99 9.56
N SER A 46 -20.82 -2.21 10.80
CA SER A 46 -21.32 -3.50 11.27
C SER A 46 -22.62 -3.92 10.55
N CYS A 47 -22.94 -5.22 10.63
CA CYS A 47 -24.17 -5.76 10.07
C CYS A 47 -25.40 -4.97 10.54
N SER A 48 -26.17 -4.45 9.58
CA SER A 48 -27.42 -3.72 9.82
C SER A 48 -28.55 -4.61 10.36
N SER A 49 -28.33 -5.92 10.43
CA SER A 49 -29.27 -6.92 10.92
C SER A 49 -28.89 -7.36 12.33
N VAL A 50 -29.81 -7.18 13.28
CA VAL A 50 -29.66 -7.61 14.68
C VAL A 50 -30.82 -8.52 15.03
N TRP A 51 -30.53 -9.63 15.71
CA TRP A 51 -31.57 -10.50 16.28
C TRP A 51 -32.19 -9.81 17.50
N ALA A 52 -33.49 -9.52 17.42
CA ALA A 52 -34.24 -8.85 18.48
C ALA A 52 -35.51 -9.63 18.82
N PRO A 53 -35.97 -9.60 20.10
CA PRO A 53 -37.26 -10.15 20.47
C PRO A 53 -38.42 -9.53 19.69
N LEU A 54 -39.47 -10.33 19.45
CA LEU A 54 -40.66 -9.91 18.73
C LEU A 54 -41.30 -8.69 19.42
N GLY A 55 -41.47 -7.60 18.66
CA GLY A 55 -42.06 -6.34 19.15
C GLY A 55 -41.03 -5.29 19.61
N ILE A 56 -39.73 -5.58 19.59
CA ILE A 56 -38.69 -4.58 19.88
C ILE A 56 -38.12 -4.04 18.57
N GLN A 57 -38.25 -2.73 18.35
CA GLN A 57 -37.54 -2.03 17.28
C GLN A 57 -36.24 -1.43 17.84
N LEU A 58 -35.10 -1.98 17.40
CA LEU A 58 -33.79 -1.38 17.67
C LEU A 58 -33.60 -0.17 16.74
N LEU A 59 -33.58 1.03 17.33
CA LEU A 59 -33.26 2.25 16.61
C LEU A 59 -31.74 2.41 16.53
N HIS A 60 -31.18 2.14 15.36
CA HIS A 60 -29.78 2.44 15.11
C HIS A 60 -29.59 3.93 14.81
N LYS A 61 -28.44 4.49 15.20
CA LYS A 61 -28.08 5.84 14.74
C LYS A 61 -27.93 5.80 13.22
N LYS A 62 -28.61 6.71 12.53
CA LYS A 62 -28.62 6.81 11.06
C LYS A 62 -27.25 7.18 10.45
N GLY A 63 -26.32 7.70 11.26
CA GLY A 63 -24.98 8.07 10.80
C GLY A 63 -23.97 6.93 10.89
N MET A 64 -22.93 6.98 10.06
CA MET A 64 -21.85 5.97 10.03
C MET A 64 -20.93 6.02 11.27
N GLY A 65 -21.12 6.99 12.18
CA GLY A 65 -20.30 7.13 13.37
C GLY A 65 -18.93 7.75 13.04
N LYS A 66 -17.90 7.39 13.82
CA LYS A 66 -16.53 7.84 13.57
C LYS A 66 -15.92 7.06 12.41
N ALA A 67 -15.10 7.72 11.60
CA ALA A 67 -14.34 7.09 10.53
C ALA A 67 -12.88 6.89 10.93
N LEU A 68 -12.30 5.78 10.50
CA LEU A 68 -10.88 5.46 10.56
C LEU A 68 -10.39 5.31 9.12
N MET A 69 -9.56 6.26 8.69
CA MET A 69 -8.87 6.16 7.41
C MET A 69 -7.61 5.32 7.60
N VAL A 70 -7.46 4.27 6.81
CA VAL A 70 -6.33 3.36 6.79
C VAL A 70 -5.65 3.53 5.43
N LEU A 71 -4.38 3.93 5.47
CA LEU A 71 -3.51 4.02 4.30
C LEU A 71 -2.49 2.89 4.40
N LYS A 72 -2.18 2.24 3.27
CA LYS A 72 -1.29 1.08 3.30
C LYS A 72 -0.51 0.95 1.99
N PHE A 73 0.78 0.68 2.13
CA PHE A 73 1.63 0.26 1.01
C PHE A 73 1.74 -1.26 0.99
N LEU A 74 1.72 -1.81 -0.22
CA LEU A 74 1.83 -3.23 -0.50
C LEU A 74 2.84 -3.45 -1.63
N THR A 75 3.61 -4.51 -1.52
CA THR A 75 4.43 -5.05 -2.60
C THR A 75 4.06 -6.50 -2.87
N GLU A 76 4.37 -6.97 -4.07
CA GLU A 76 4.14 -8.36 -4.43
C GLU A 76 5.13 -9.32 -3.73
N ILE A 77 6.31 -8.82 -3.35
CA ILE A 77 7.40 -9.64 -2.79
C ILE A 77 7.20 -9.91 -1.29
N CYS A 78 6.98 -8.87 -0.51
CA CYS A 78 6.91 -8.97 0.95
C CYS A 78 5.52 -8.63 1.51
N GLY A 79 4.55 -8.37 0.64
CA GLY A 79 3.20 -8.01 1.02
C GLY A 79 3.19 -6.65 1.72
N HIS A 80 2.77 -6.63 2.97
CA HIS A 80 2.64 -5.40 3.73
C HIS A 80 3.98 -4.94 4.32
N PHE A 81 4.33 -3.68 4.07
CA PHE A 81 5.37 -2.98 4.81
C PHE A 81 4.99 -2.88 6.29
N THR A 82 5.44 -3.85 7.07
CA THR A 82 5.24 -3.88 8.52
C THR A 82 6.42 -3.17 9.16
N ILE A 83 6.25 -1.89 9.47
CA ILE A 83 7.20 -1.18 10.32
C ILE A 83 6.86 -1.57 11.75
N THR A 84 7.83 -2.04 12.52
CA THR A 84 7.58 -2.19 13.95
C THR A 84 7.51 -0.80 14.59
N LEU A 85 6.56 -0.57 15.51
CA LEU A 85 6.39 0.72 16.19
C LEU A 85 7.69 1.26 16.82
N THR A 86 8.61 0.35 17.14
CA THR A 86 9.96 0.62 17.65
C THR A 86 10.82 1.44 16.67
N GLU A 87 10.77 1.12 15.37
CA GLU A 87 11.60 1.78 14.34
C GLU A 87 11.09 3.19 13.98
N ILE A 88 9.79 3.46 14.19
CA ILE A 88 9.17 4.76 13.87
C ILE A 88 9.73 5.90 14.74
N ASN A 89 10.10 5.62 15.98
CA ASN A 89 10.64 6.63 16.90
C ASN A 89 12.12 6.93 16.67
N GLU A 90 12.90 5.98 16.15
CA GLU A 90 14.34 6.17 15.91
C GLU A 90 14.64 6.83 14.55
N LEU A 91 13.76 6.66 13.56
CA LEU A 91 14.03 7.08 12.18
C LEU A 91 13.74 8.56 11.87
N ASN A 92 13.29 9.38 12.84
CA ASN A 92 12.90 10.80 12.62
C ASN A 92 12.05 10.99 11.35
N LEU A 93 11.11 10.06 11.13
CA LEU A 93 10.40 9.97 9.87
C LEU A 93 9.56 11.24 9.62
N PRO A 94 9.51 11.73 8.37
CA PRO A 94 8.76 12.92 8.02
C PRO A 94 7.26 12.79 8.36
N PRO A 95 6.56 13.91 8.53
CA PRO A 95 5.19 13.92 9.05
C PRO A 95 4.17 13.25 8.11
N THR A 96 4.47 13.14 6.82
CA THR A 96 3.54 12.58 5.83
C THR A 96 3.77 11.08 5.61
N PHE A 97 2.68 10.31 5.55
CA PHE A 97 2.70 8.85 5.38
C PHE A 97 3.52 8.40 4.16
N LEU A 98 3.42 9.14 3.05
CA LEU A 98 4.14 8.89 1.80
C LEU A 98 5.65 9.10 1.92
N GLN A 99 6.11 10.12 2.65
CA GLN A 99 7.54 10.34 2.84
C GLN A 99 8.17 9.32 3.80
N LYS A 100 7.36 8.55 4.56
CA LYS A 100 7.86 7.41 5.34
C LYS A 100 8.11 6.19 4.47
N ALA A 101 7.33 6.02 3.40
CA ALA A 101 7.38 4.83 2.55
C ALA A 101 8.74 4.63 1.87
N ILE A 102 9.39 5.72 1.44
CA ILE A 102 10.68 5.66 0.74
C ILE A 102 11.79 5.09 1.64
N PRO A 103 12.07 5.64 2.85
CA PRO A 103 13.05 5.04 3.77
C PRO A 103 12.78 3.57 4.09
N ILE A 104 11.51 3.19 4.25
CA ILE A 104 11.13 1.80 4.53
C ILE A 104 11.43 0.92 3.32
N PHE A 105 11.10 1.39 2.12
CA PHE A 105 11.40 0.68 0.88
C PHE A 105 12.91 0.47 0.71
N GLU A 106 13.69 1.54 0.87
CA GLU A 106 15.16 1.49 0.77
C GLU A 106 15.78 0.53 1.79
N ALA A 107 15.25 0.49 3.02
CA ALA A 107 15.72 -0.42 4.06
C ALA A 107 15.32 -1.88 3.80
N THR A 108 14.12 -2.12 3.27
CA THR A 108 13.59 -3.47 3.03
C THR A 108 14.07 -4.10 1.72
N HIS A 109 14.42 -3.28 0.72
CA HIS A 109 14.83 -3.72 -0.61
C HIS A 109 16.09 -2.96 -1.07
N PRO A 110 17.26 -3.24 -0.46
CA PRO A 110 18.50 -2.58 -0.85
C PRO A 110 18.84 -2.88 -2.32
N ASN A 111 19.37 -1.89 -3.03
CA ASN A 111 19.75 -1.97 -4.44
C ASN A 111 18.60 -2.28 -5.42
N CYS A 112 17.36 -2.02 -5.02
CA CYS A 112 16.18 -2.16 -5.88
C CYS A 112 15.58 -0.78 -6.21
N ILE A 113 14.86 -0.69 -7.33
CA ILE A 113 14.12 0.50 -7.73
C ILE A 113 12.64 0.28 -7.41
N GLY A 114 12.06 1.18 -6.60
CA GLY A 114 10.62 1.17 -6.32
C GLY A 114 9.85 1.85 -7.44
N VAL A 115 8.91 1.14 -8.05
CA VAL A 115 7.94 1.69 -9.02
C VAL A 115 6.62 1.87 -8.27
N PHE A 116 6.27 3.12 -7.96
CA PHE A 116 5.08 3.42 -7.16
C PHE A 116 3.86 3.68 -8.06
N ALA A 117 2.80 2.92 -7.83
CA ALA A 117 1.52 3.06 -8.52
C ALA A 117 0.44 3.55 -7.53
N PHE A 118 -0.27 4.60 -7.93
CA PHE A 118 -1.34 5.24 -7.17
C PHE A 118 -2.57 5.44 -8.06
N ASP A 119 -3.74 5.55 -7.46
CA ASP A 119 -4.92 6.06 -8.16
C ASP A 119 -4.79 7.59 -8.37
N ASN A 120 -5.56 8.13 -9.32
CA ASN A 120 -5.49 9.55 -9.68
C ASN A 120 -6.38 10.42 -8.77
N SER A 121 -6.41 10.13 -7.47
CA SER A 121 -7.16 10.94 -6.52
C SER A 121 -6.54 12.33 -6.41
N THR A 122 -7.34 13.35 -6.09
CA THR A 122 -6.87 14.74 -5.98
C THR A 122 -5.77 14.89 -4.93
N ASN A 123 -5.80 14.06 -3.89
CA ASN A 123 -4.73 14.00 -2.89
C ASN A 123 -3.43 13.50 -3.52
N HIS A 124 -3.50 12.53 -4.43
CA HIS A 124 -2.33 11.99 -5.10
C HIS A 124 -1.74 12.90 -6.19
N SER A 125 -2.54 13.79 -6.77
CA SER A 125 -2.06 14.75 -7.78
C SER A 125 -0.97 15.70 -7.25
N ALA A 126 -0.92 15.94 -5.94
CA ALA A 126 0.15 16.73 -5.31
C ALA A 126 1.54 16.08 -5.39
N PHE A 127 1.61 14.76 -5.61
CA PHE A 127 2.87 14.01 -5.62
C PHE A 127 3.48 13.81 -7.00
N ALA A 128 2.78 14.18 -8.08
CA ALA A 128 3.33 14.13 -9.43
C ALA A 128 4.60 15.01 -9.61
N VAL A 129 4.82 15.96 -8.70
CA VAL A 129 5.96 16.90 -8.71
C VAL A 129 7.19 16.35 -7.95
N MET A 130 7.04 15.30 -7.12
CA MET A 130 8.15 14.64 -6.41
C MET A 130 8.77 13.56 -7.31
N HIS A 131 9.77 13.97 -8.07
CA HIS A 131 10.36 13.21 -9.16
C HIS A 131 11.25 12.04 -8.67
N TYR A 132 10.65 10.88 -8.42
CA TYR A 132 11.35 9.58 -8.42
C TYR A 132 10.50 8.57 -9.20
N VAL A 133 10.89 8.38 -10.47
CA VAL A 133 10.29 7.53 -11.52
C VAL A 133 8.76 7.33 -11.40
N LEU A 134 8.06 8.42 -11.69
CA LEU A 134 6.65 8.42 -12.09
C LEU A 134 6.61 8.10 -13.60
N LYS A 135 5.99 6.99 -14.01
CA LYS A 135 5.53 6.84 -15.40
C LYS A 135 4.08 6.34 -15.41
N ILE A 136 3.20 7.33 -15.57
CA ILE A 136 1.79 7.22 -15.98
C ILE A 136 1.68 6.32 -17.22
#